data_AF-A0A9C7SFH8-F1
#
_entry.id   AF-A0A9C7SFH8-F1
#
_cell.length_a   1.000
_cell.length_b   1.000
_cell.length_c   1.000
_cell.angle_alpha   90.00
_cell.angle_beta   90.00
_cell.angle_gamma   90.00
#
_symmetry.space_group_name_H-M   'P 1'
#
loop_
_entity.id
_entity.type
_entity.pdbx_description
1 polymer ?
#
loop_
_entity_poly.entity_id
_entity_poly.type
_entity_poly.pdbx_seq_one_letter_code
_entity_poly.pdbx_strand_id
1 'polypeptide(L)'
;MKVLRYLLAAGIVLLFLLLVVITGMVGDTLLSLWDRLQTAPWYIASLFAFILLVFSSASAVILWKLLGPAKKSVAKKVLLDEASLQQRIKDADESGIEINAAREELRKLYQRRKTGKLYIALTGAISTGKSSLVNSLLPDAEAHSEVSGGTTRKIIEYHWLTPSADEVILIDMPGLLDAANDELSHIARSEAIRAHLVIYLCDSDLTRQQLHELKLLAELKKPLILALNKSDWYSDEERQQIRQRLREHTADISDITIVTIRTQTEKQVTIELPDGTETSELRCTEPDIRELARALQHRIDS
;
A
#
# COMPACT_ATOMS: atom_id res chain seq x y z
N MET A 1 26.64 -19.94 30.31
CA MET A 1 26.07 -20.05 28.94
C MET A 1 26.46 -21.30 28.16
N LYS A 2 27.69 -21.85 28.27
CA LYS A 2 28.09 -23.07 27.53
C LYS A 2 27.34 -24.33 27.97
N VAL A 3 27.10 -24.52 29.27
CA VAL A 3 26.38 -25.68 29.82
C VAL A 3 24.93 -25.79 29.32
N LEU A 4 24.22 -24.66 29.22
CA LEU A 4 22.84 -24.63 28.72
C LEU A 4 22.73 -25.04 27.24
N ARG A 5 23.75 -24.69 26.44
CA ARG A 5 23.83 -25.09 25.01
C ARG A 5 24.07 -26.59 24.85
N TYR A 6 24.90 -27.20 25.70
CA TYR A 6 25.12 -28.65 25.69
C TYR A 6 23.87 -29.42 26.13
N LEU A 7 23.11 -28.93 27.10
CA LEU A 7 21.84 -29.55 27.52
C LEU A 7 20.76 -29.48 26.41
N LEU A 8 20.65 -28.35 25.72
CA LEU A 8 19.74 -28.21 24.56
C LEU A 8 20.15 -29.12 23.40
N ALA A 9 21.44 -29.19 23.08
CA ALA A 9 21.95 -30.09 22.04
C ALA A 9 21.69 -31.56 22.38
N ALA A 10 21.90 -31.96 23.64
CA ALA A 10 21.60 -33.32 24.10
C ALA A 10 20.10 -33.65 24.01
N GLY A 11 19.22 -32.69 24.35
CA GLY A 11 17.77 -32.85 24.21
C GLY A 11 17.31 -33.04 22.76
N ILE A 12 17.89 -32.29 21.81
CA ILE A 12 17.58 -32.43 20.39
C ILE A 12 18.03 -33.79 19.84
N VAL A 13 19.22 -34.25 20.23
CA VAL A 13 19.74 -35.57 19.83
C VAL A 13 18.86 -36.69 20.38
N LEU A 14 18.41 -36.58 21.64
CA LEU A 14 17.49 -37.53 22.25
C LEU A 14 16.14 -37.58 21.51
N LEU A 15 15.59 -36.42 21.15
CA LEU A 15 14.33 -36.31 20.42
C LEU A 15 14.45 -36.88 19.00
N PHE A 16 15.58 -36.66 18.34
CA PHE A 16 15.87 -37.26 17.03
C PHE A 16 15.98 -38.79 17.10
N LEU A 17 16.68 -39.31 18.11
CA LEU A 17 16.74 -40.77 18.36
C LEU A 17 15.36 -41.36 18.58
N LEU A 18 14.51 -40.68 19.35
CA LEU A 18 13.15 -41.10 19.63
C LEU A 18 12.28 -41.10 18.35
N LEU A 19 12.43 -40.10 17.48
CA LEU A 19 11.77 -40.06 16.16
C LEU A 19 12.17 -41.26 15.28
N VAL A 20 13.46 -41.60 15.25
CA VAL A 20 13.97 -42.75 14.46
C VAL A 20 13.37 -44.06 14.95
N VAL A 21 13.31 -44.26 16.28
CA VAL A 21 12.69 -45.45 16.88
C VAL A 21 11.20 -45.54 16.56
N ILE A 22 10.46 -44.42 16.66
CA ILE A 22 9.04 -44.38 16.29
C ILE A 22 8.86 -44.73 14.81
N THR A 23 9.70 -44.18 13.93
CA THR A 23 9.62 -44.43 12.49
C THR A 23 9.82 -45.92 12.18
N GLY A 24 10.77 -46.57 12.85
CA GLY A 24 10.99 -48.02 12.71
C GLY A 24 9.78 -48.84 13.18
N MET A 25 9.25 -48.53 14.36
CA MET A 25 8.10 -49.24 14.93
C MET A 25 6.82 -49.08 14.09
N VAL A 26 6.61 -47.89 13.53
CA VAL A 26 5.50 -47.60 12.62
C VAL A 26 5.69 -48.28 11.26
N GLY A 27 6.93 -48.43 10.79
CA GLY A 27 7.24 -49.13 9.54
C GLY A 27 6.81 -50.60 9.55
N ASP A 28 7.18 -51.35 10.59
CA ASP A 28 6.84 -52.78 10.72
C ASP A 28 5.32 -53.01 10.86
N THR A 29 4.64 -52.10 11.57
CA THR A 29 3.18 -52.15 11.71
C THR A 29 2.48 -51.80 10.40
N LEU A 30 2.98 -50.83 9.63
CA LEU A 30 2.43 -50.50 8.30
C LEU A 30 2.61 -51.66 7.30
N LEU A 31 3.77 -52.31 7.27
CA LEU A 31 4.05 -53.43 6.38
C LEU A 31 3.19 -54.66 6.71
N SER A 32 3.03 -54.97 8.01
CA SER A 32 2.17 -56.07 8.44
C SER A 32 0.68 -55.79 8.25
N LEU A 33 0.25 -54.52 8.38
CA LEU A 33 -1.10 -54.10 8.01
C LEU A 33 -1.34 -54.25 6.52
N TRP A 34 -0.36 -53.92 5.68
CA TRP A 34 -0.45 -54.04 4.22
C TRP A 34 -0.61 -55.50 3.77
N ASP A 35 0.18 -56.41 4.32
CA ASP A 35 0.11 -57.84 3.99
C ASP A 35 -1.24 -58.47 4.42
N ARG A 36 -1.76 -58.06 5.58
CA ARG A 36 -3.10 -58.45 6.04
C ARG A 36 -4.22 -57.85 5.22
N LEU A 37 -4.04 -56.65 4.65
CA LEU A 37 -5.04 -56.01 3.81
C LEU A 37 -5.16 -56.70 2.44
N GLN A 38 -4.06 -57.27 1.91
CA GLN A 38 -4.07 -58.01 0.64
C GLN A 38 -4.78 -59.36 0.73
N THR A 39 -4.74 -60.00 1.89
CA THR A 39 -5.42 -61.27 2.16
C THR A 39 -6.85 -61.10 2.68
N ALA A 40 -7.24 -59.87 3.03
CA ALA A 40 -8.58 -59.55 3.53
C ALA A 40 -9.63 -59.49 2.40
N PRO A 41 -10.90 -59.79 2.72
CA PRO A 41 -12.02 -59.58 1.80
C PRO A 41 -12.09 -58.13 1.29
N TRP A 42 -12.46 -57.97 0.03
CA TRP A 42 -12.44 -56.68 -0.70
C TRP A 42 -13.20 -55.53 0.00
N TYR A 43 -14.23 -55.83 0.80
CA TYR A 43 -14.99 -54.83 1.55
C TYR A 43 -14.17 -54.21 2.70
N ILE A 44 -13.26 -54.96 3.33
CA ILE A 44 -12.37 -54.46 4.40
C ILE A 44 -11.31 -53.53 3.79
N ALA A 45 -10.73 -53.92 2.65
CA ALA A 45 -9.79 -53.07 1.93
C ALA A 45 -10.43 -51.74 1.49
N SER A 46 -11.69 -51.80 1.03
CA SER A 46 -12.46 -50.61 0.64
C SER A 46 -12.77 -49.69 1.83
N LEU A 47 -13.10 -50.26 3.00
CA LEU A 47 -13.31 -49.49 4.23
C LEU A 47 -12.02 -48.79 4.70
N PHE A 48 -10.88 -49.48 4.63
CA PHE A 48 -9.59 -48.90 5.01
C PHE A 48 -9.15 -47.78 4.07
N ALA A 49 -9.33 -47.97 2.75
CA ALA A 49 -9.08 -46.94 1.75
C ALA A 49 -10.00 -45.71 1.97
N PHE A 50 -11.27 -45.94 2.31
CA PHE A 50 -12.20 -44.87 2.65
C PHE A 50 -11.76 -44.07 3.89
N ILE A 51 -11.32 -44.74 4.95
CA ILE A 51 -10.79 -44.08 6.16
C ILE A 51 -9.55 -43.24 5.84
N LEU A 52 -8.61 -43.75 5.03
CA LEU A 52 -7.44 -42.99 4.61
C LEU A 52 -7.80 -41.75 3.78
N LEU A 53 -8.80 -41.86 2.91
CA LEU A 53 -9.28 -40.74 2.08
C LEU A 53 -9.94 -39.65 2.95
N VAL A 54 -10.72 -40.06 3.95
CA VAL A 54 -11.30 -39.14 4.95
C VAL A 54 -10.20 -38.45 5.77
N PHE A 55 -9.18 -39.19 6.23
CA PHE A 55 -8.06 -38.59 6.96
C PHE A 55 -7.20 -37.66 6.10
N SER A 56 -6.92 -38.03 4.85
CA SER A 56 -6.16 -37.21 3.91
C SER A 56 -6.89 -35.91 3.57
N SER A 57 -8.20 -35.98 3.30
CA SER A 57 -9.03 -34.80 3.04
C SER A 57 -9.17 -33.91 4.27
N ALA A 58 -9.35 -34.48 5.47
CA ALA A 58 -9.38 -33.70 6.72
C ALA A 58 -8.05 -32.99 6.99
N SER A 59 -6.93 -33.69 6.79
CA SER A 59 -5.58 -33.13 6.95
C SER A 59 -5.32 -32.01 5.94
N ALA A 60 -5.72 -32.18 4.68
CA ALA A 60 -5.63 -31.14 3.65
C ALA A 60 -6.48 -29.90 3.99
N VAL A 61 -7.69 -30.08 4.55
CA VAL A 61 -8.54 -28.96 5.01
C VAL A 61 -7.92 -28.21 6.19
N ILE A 62 -7.35 -28.92 7.16
CA ILE A 62 -6.66 -28.32 8.30
C ILE A 62 -5.42 -27.57 7.82
N LEU A 63 -4.64 -28.17 6.91
CA LEU A 63 -3.45 -27.57 6.34
C LEU A 63 -3.80 -26.31 5.52
N TRP A 64 -4.86 -26.36 4.71
CA TRP A 64 -5.37 -25.19 4.00
C TRP A 64 -5.94 -24.12 4.94
N LYS A 65 -6.46 -24.50 6.12
CA LYS A 65 -6.92 -23.55 7.13
C LYS A 65 -5.78 -22.92 7.93
N LEU A 66 -4.65 -23.62 8.08
CA LEU A 66 -3.45 -23.12 8.77
C LEU A 66 -2.51 -22.31 7.85
N LEU A 67 -2.35 -22.74 6.59
CA LEU A 67 -1.44 -22.15 5.60
C LEU A 67 -2.18 -21.40 4.48
N GLY A 68 -3.52 -21.41 4.48
CA GLY A 68 -4.30 -20.62 3.54
C GLY A 68 -4.04 -19.12 3.73
N PRO A 69 -4.11 -18.33 2.64
CA PRO A 69 -3.94 -16.89 2.74
C PRO A 69 -4.95 -16.37 3.76
N ALA A 70 -4.47 -15.56 4.71
CA ALA A 70 -5.32 -14.91 5.69
C ALA A 70 -6.55 -14.35 4.96
N LYS A 71 -7.73 -14.90 5.25
CA LYS A 71 -8.99 -14.28 4.85
C LYS A 71 -8.86 -12.84 5.33
N LYS A 72 -8.73 -11.89 4.39
CA LYS A 72 -8.95 -10.48 4.68
C LYS A 72 -10.31 -10.46 5.34
N SER A 73 -10.28 -10.34 6.66
CA SER A 73 -11.42 -10.01 7.47
C SER A 73 -11.95 -8.74 6.83
N VAL A 74 -13.00 -8.87 6.02
CA VAL A 74 -13.84 -7.74 5.66
C VAL A 74 -14.17 -7.14 7.01
N ALA A 75 -13.53 -6.02 7.30
CA ALA A 75 -13.72 -5.28 8.52
C ALA A 75 -15.22 -5.03 8.59
N LYS A 76 -15.91 -5.86 9.38
CA LYS A 76 -17.21 -5.50 9.91
C LYS A 76 -16.91 -4.19 10.60
N LYS A 77 -17.42 -3.12 10.00
CA LYS A 77 -17.49 -1.76 10.52
C LYS A 77 -18.25 -1.84 11.85
N VAL A 78 -17.57 -2.32 12.88
CA VAL A 78 -18.02 -2.21 14.25
C VAL A 78 -17.51 -0.84 14.66
N LEU A 79 -18.38 0.15 14.53
CA LEU A 79 -18.44 1.23 15.51
C LEU A 79 -18.50 0.51 16.87
N LEU A 80 -17.32 0.28 17.45
CA LEU A 80 -17.17 -0.28 18.78
C LEU A 80 -17.70 0.81 19.70
N ASP A 81 -18.97 0.65 20.06
CA ASP A 81 -19.66 1.45 21.04
C ASP A 81 -18.76 1.57 22.28
N GLU A 82 -18.32 2.80 22.58
CA GLU A 82 -17.26 3.13 23.52
C GLU A 82 -17.49 2.50 24.90
N ALA A 83 -18.76 2.31 25.26
CA ALA A 83 -19.22 1.63 26.47
C ALA A 83 -18.89 0.12 26.51
N SER A 84 -19.02 -0.59 25.38
CA SER A 84 -18.79 -2.03 25.30
C SER A 84 -17.30 -2.41 25.41
N LEU A 85 -16.41 -1.50 24.99
CA LEU A 85 -14.96 -1.64 25.14
C LEU A 85 -14.51 -1.34 26.57
N GLN A 86 -15.07 -0.30 27.20
CA GLN A 86 -14.77 0.02 28.60
C GLN A 86 -15.15 -1.12 29.54
N GLN A 87 -16.28 -1.80 29.28
CA GLN A 87 -16.71 -2.92 30.10
C GLN A 87 -15.77 -4.13 29.96
N ARG A 88 -15.33 -4.47 28.73
CA ARG A 88 -14.39 -5.57 28.49
C ARG A 88 -12.96 -5.28 28.97
N ILE A 89 -12.56 -4.00 29.04
CA ILE A 89 -11.29 -3.56 29.63
C ILE A 89 -11.32 -3.73 31.15
N LYS A 90 -12.48 -3.49 31.78
CA LYS A 90 -12.69 -3.68 33.22
C LYS A 90 -12.65 -5.15 33.61
N ASP A 91 -13.28 -6.02 32.82
CA ASP A 91 -13.29 -7.46 33.05
C ASP A 91 -11.91 -8.11 32.83
N ALA A 92 -11.06 -7.52 31.96
CA ALA A 92 -9.70 -8.02 31.69
C ALA A 92 -8.65 -7.54 32.70
N ASP A 93 -8.94 -6.49 33.49
CA ASP A 93 -8.05 -5.97 34.54
C ASP A 93 -7.93 -6.96 35.73
N GLU A 94 -8.91 -7.84 35.91
CA GLU A 94 -8.93 -8.83 37.00
C GLU A 94 -7.96 -10.01 36.78
N SER A 95 -7.43 -10.19 35.55
CA SER A 95 -6.62 -11.38 35.20
C SER A 95 -5.10 -11.19 35.26
N GLY A 96 -4.58 -10.02 35.64
CA GLY A 96 -3.18 -9.84 36.05
C GLY A 96 -2.08 -10.17 35.03
N ILE A 97 -2.37 -10.19 33.73
CA ILE A 97 -1.35 -10.31 32.66
C ILE A 97 -0.90 -8.90 32.28
N GLU A 98 0.39 -8.71 31.97
CA GLU A 98 1.00 -7.42 31.58
C GLU A 98 0.38 -6.80 30.31
N ILE A 99 -0.82 -6.25 30.46
CA ILE A 99 -1.58 -5.58 29.41
C ILE A 99 -1.11 -4.13 29.25
N ASN A 100 -0.32 -3.60 30.19
CA ASN A 100 0.10 -2.19 30.19
C ASN A 100 0.97 -1.82 29.00
N ALA A 101 1.94 -2.65 28.60
CA ALA A 101 2.79 -2.36 27.44
C ALA A 101 1.99 -2.38 26.12
N ALA A 102 1.11 -3.36 25.94
CA ALA A 102 0.23 -3.46 24.78
C ALA A 102 -0.84 -2.36 24.75
N ARG A 103 -1.38 -1.93 25.91
CA ARG A 103 -2.29 -0.79 26.04
C ARG A 103 -1.59 0.53 25.72
N GLU A 104 -0.35 0.72 26.16
CA GLU A 104 0.45 1.91 25.87
C GLU A 104 0.72 2.02 24.35
N GLU A 105 1.07 0.90 23.72
CA GLU A 105 1.30 0.81 22.28
C GLU A 105 0.02 1.05 21.47
N LEU A 106 -1.09 0.43 21.88
CA LEU A 106 -2.40 0.67 21.28
C LEU A 106 -2.84 2.14 21.46
N ARG A 107 -2.63 2.74 22.64
CA ARG A 107 -2.94 4.15 22.93
C ARG A 107 -2.08 5.10 22.10
N LYS A 108 -0.81 4.78 21.87
CA LYS A 108 0.08 5.53 20.95
C LYS A 108 -0.38 5.41 19.50
N LEU A 109 -0.81 4.23 19.06
CA LEU A 109 -1.39 4.04 17.71
C LEU A 109 -2.72 4.81 17.55
N TYR A 110 -3.56 4.81 18.58
CA TYR A 110 -4.79 5.61 18.63
C TYR A 110 -4.48 7.11 18.62
N GLN A 111 -3.52 7.60 19.41
CA GLN A 111 -3.12 9.01 19.41
C GLN A 111 -2.49 9.46 18.08
N ARG A 112 -1.72 8.59 17.42
CA ARG A 112 -1.19 8.83 16.06
C ARG A 112 -2.30 8.91 15.02
N ARG A 113 -3.39 8.14 15.16
CA ARG A 113 -4.62 8.33 14.38
C ARG A 113 -5.39 9.59 14.79
N LYS A 114 -5.33 9.98 16.07
CA LYS A 114 -6.16 11.04 16.67
C LYS A 114 -5.73 12.47 16.30
N THR A 115 -4.58 12.67 15.67
CA THR A 115 -4.33 13.96 15.00
C THR A 115 -5.24 14.16 13.80
N GLY A 116 -5.86 13.09 13.28
CA GLY A 116 -6.87 13.14 12.21
C GLY A 116 -6.35 13.69 10.87
N LYS A 117 -5.08 14.11 10.80
CA LYS A 117 -4.48 14.83 9.68
C LYS A 117 -3.62 13.90 8.83
N LEU A 118 -4.03 13.67 7.60
CA LEU A 118 -3.27 12.95 6.59
C LEU A 118 -2.57 13.95 5.67
N TYR A 119 -1.27 14.14 5.86
CA TYR A 119 -0.43 14.91 4.95
C TYR A 119 -0.08 14.13 3.68
N ILE A 120 -0.38 14.69 2.51
CA ILE A 120 -0.01 14.16 1.19
C ILE A 120 0.83 15.23 0.49
N ALA A 121 2.06 14.89 0.08
CA ALA A 121 2.88 15.79 -0.72
C ALA A 121 2.56 15.62 -2.21
N LEU A 122 2.30 16.71 -2.92
CA LEU A 122 2.19 16.76 -4.36
C LEU A 122 3.39 17.52 -4.92
N THR A 123 4.15 16.88 -5.81
CA THR A 123 5.29 17.49 -6.49
C THR A 123 5.42 16.99 -7.92
N GLY A 124 6.29 17.61 -8.71
CA GLY A 124 6.50 17.29 -10.11
C GLY A 124 6.91 18.52 -10.92
N ALA A 125 7.36 18.28 -12.15
CA ALA A 125 7.87 19.35 -13.01
C ALA A 125 6.83 20.45 -13.32
N ILE A 126 7.31 21.59 -13.82
CA ILE A 126 6.45 22.69 -14.24
C ILE A 126 5.54 22.22 -15.38
N SER A 127 4.29 22.70 -15.40
CA SER A 127 3.31 22.40 -16.45
C SER A 127 2.88 20.93 -16.58
N THR A 128 3.18 20.06 -15.61
CA THR A 128 2.66 18.67 -15.56
C THR A 128 1.19 18.59 -15.11
N GLY A 129 0.58 19.72 -14.74
CA GLY A 129 -0.84 19.81 -14.37
C GLY A 129 -1.12 19.61 -12.87
N LYS A 130 -0.17 19.94 -11.98
CA LYS A 130 -0.36 19.87 -10.51
C LYS A 130 -1.59 20.63 -10.02
N SER A 131 -1.74 21.90 -10.40
CA SER A 131 -2.90 22.71 -9.98
C SER A 131 -4.22 22.17 -10.55
N SER A 132 -4.23 21.69 -11.80
CA SER A 132 -5.39 21.01 -12.39
C SER A 132 -5.73 19.72 -11.65
N LEU A 133 -4.73 18.99 -11.17
CA LEU A 133 -4.94 17.80 -10.35
C LEU A 133 -5.56 18.17 -9.00
N VAL A 134 -5.06 19.19 -8.33
CA VAL A 134 -5.63 19.65 -7.06
C VAL A 134 -7.12 19.96 -7.24
N ASN A 135 -7.48 20.76 -8.25
CA ASN A 135 -8.88 21.09 -8.53
C ASN A 135 -9.73 19.86 -8.88
N SER A 136 -9.14 18.86 -9.56
CA SER A 136 -9.84 17.62 -9.91
C SER A 136 -10.04 16.70 -8.70
N LEU A 137 -9.07 16.67 -7.79
CA LEU A 137 -9.08 15.79 -6.62
C LEU A 137 -9.89 16.38 -5.46
N LEU A 138 -9.79 17.70 -5.28
CA LEU A 138 -10.30 18.45 -4.15
C LEU A 138 -11.01 19.74 -4.64
N PRO A 139 -12.17 19.64 -5.31
CA PRO A 139 -12.85 20.81 -5.87
C PRO A 139 -13.31 21.82 -4.80
N ASP A 140 -13.58 21.35 -3.57
CA ASP A 140 -14.09 22.16 -2.47
C ASP A 140 -13.02 22.48 -1.40
N ALA A 141 -11.73 22.20 -1.64
CA ALA A 141 -10.70 22.42 -0.63
C ALA A 141 -10.32 23.90 -0.48
N GLU A 142 -10.09 24.30 0.77
CA GLU A 142 -9.63 25.64 1.10
C GLU A 142 -8.11 25.73 0.92
N ALA A 143 -7.67 26.59 0.00
CA ALA A 143 -6.26 26.84 -0.28
C ALA A 143 -5.66 27.82 0.75
N HIS A 144 -4.70 27.34 1.51
CA HIS A 144 -3.93 28.11 2.48
C HIS A 144 -2.50 28.26 1.96
N SER A 145 -2.03 29.49 1.76
CA SER A 145 -0.62 29.71 1.40
C SER A 145 0.17 30.07 2.65
N GLU A 146 1.12 29.22 3.04
CA GLU A 146 2.08 29.57 4.08
C GLU A 146 3.23 30.41 3.48
N VAL A 147 3.48 31.58 4.07
CA VAL A 147 4.66 32.40 3.76
C VAL A 147 5.75 32.01 4.76
N SER A 148 6.50 30.96 4.44
CA SER A 148 7.65 30.56 5.26
C SER A 148 8.87 31.41 4.87
N GLY A 149 9.36 32.26 5.77
CA GLY A 149 10.72 32.83 5.68
C GLY A 149 10.95 34.06 4.79
N GLY A 150 10.00 35.00 4.67
CA GLY A 150 10.31 36.33 4.10
C GLY A 150 10.57 36.38 2.58
N THR A 151 10.38 35.28 1.84
CA THR A 151 10.38 35.26 0.38
C THR A 151 9.03 34.76 -0.16
N THR A 152 8.51 35.45 -1.18
CA THR A 152 7.21 35.18 -1.82
C THR A 152 7.30 33.95 -2.74
N ARG A 153 7.51 32.76 -2.18
CA ARG A 153 7.45 31.51 -2.94
C ARG A 153 6.56 30.53 -2.17
N LYS A 154 5.36 30.30 -2.71
CA LYS A 154 4.22 29.69 -2.02
C LYS A 154 4.29 28.17 -2.10
N ILE A 155 4.43 27.53 -0.94
CA ILE A 155 3.85 26.20 -0.73
C ILE A 155 2.37 26.44 -0.43
N ILE A 156 1.51 25.65 -1.05
CA ILE A 156 0.05 25.78 -0.88
C ILE A 156 -0.45 24.50 -0.23
N GLU A 157 -1.11 24.66 0.91
CA GLU A 157 -1.79 23.58 1.60
C GLU A 157 -3.27 23.63 1.25
N TYR A 158 -3.81 22.51 0.80
CA TYR A 158 -5.22 22.33 0.53
C TYR A 158 -5.80 21.42 1.61
N HIS A 159 -6.68 21.99 2.43
CA HIS A 159 -7.33 21.28 3.53
C HIS A 159 -8.65 20.73 3.05
N TRP A 160 -8.87 19.44 3.27
CA TRP A 160 -10.10 18.77 2.92
C TRP A 160 -10.58 17.85 4.04
N LEU A 161 -11.81 18.08 4.50
CA LEU A 161 -12.44 17.23 5.50
C LEU A 161 -13.18 16.09 4.80
N THR A 162 -12.76 14.87 5.12
CA THR A 162 -13.47 13.67 4.68
C THR A 162 -14.83 13.57 5.39
N PRO A 163 -15.81 12.84 4.81
CA PRO A 163 -17.09 12.56 5.48
C PRO A 163 -16.96 11.83 6.83
N SER A 164 -15.81 11.21 7.09
CA SER A 164 -15.49 10.53 8.34
C SER A 164 -14.88 11.46 9.41
N ALA A 165 -14.78 12.77 9.12
CA ALA A 165 -14.13 13.80 9.94
C ALA A 165 -12.60 13.67 10.09
N ASP A 166 -11.95 12.88 9.21
CA ASP A 166 -10.50 12.95 9.02
C ASP A 166 -10.16 14.13 8.10
N GLU A 167 -9.12 14.88 8.43
CA GLU A 167 -8.59 16.01 7.66
C GLU A 167 -7.46 15.53 6.74
N VAL A 168 -7.60 15.72 5.44
CA VAL A 168 -6.53 15.48 4.46
C VAL A 168 -5.91 16.83 4.11
N ILE A 169 -4.59 16.91 4.23
CA ILE A 169 -3.81 18.11 3.90
C ILE A 169 -2.95 17.75 2.70
N LEU A 170 -3.31 18.26 1.53
CA LEU A 170 -2.53 18.12 0.31
C LEU A 170 -1.60 19.32 0.17
N ILE A 171 -0.29 19.08 0.19
CA ILE A 171 0.72 20.13 0.12
C ILE A 171 1.27 20.17 -1.31
N ASP A 172 0.99 21.24 -2.06
CA ASP A 172 1.56 21.50 -3.39
C ASP A 172 2.93 22.17 -3.24
N MET A 173 3.96 21.43 -3.66
CA MET A 173 5.35 21.83 -3.52
C MET A 173 6.02 21.92 -4.90
N PRO A 174 6.97 22.86 -5.08
CA PRO A 174 7.86 22.82 -6.23
C PRO A 174 8.70 21.53 -6.23
N GLY A 175 9.38 21.27 -7.35
CA GLY A 175 10.29 20.15 -7.44
C GLY A 175 11.49 20.30 -6.48
N LEU A 176 12.05 19.17 -6.02
CA LEU A 176 13.17 19.13 -5.07
C LEU A 176 14.50 19.62 -5.65
N LEU A 177 14.59 19.75 -6.97
CA LEU A 177 15.81 20.14 -7.69
C LEU A 177 15.59 21.43 -8.49
N ASP A 178 14.99 22.44 -7.87
CA ASP A 178 14.84 23.75 -8.48
C ASP A 178 16.17 24.53 -8.36
N ALA A 179 16.97 24.49 -9.43
CA ALA A 179 18.27 25.15 -9.51
C ALA A 179 18.22 26.67 -9.29
N ALA A 180 17.03 27.28 -9.34
CA ALA A 180 16.85 28.70 -9.11
C ALA A 180 16.78 29.10 -7.62
N ASN A 181 16.58 28.16 -6.68
CA ASN A 181 16.54 28.48 -5.24
C ASN A 181 16.76 27.25 -4.31
N ASP A 182 17.88 27.27 -3.60
CA ASP A 182 18.27 26.23 -2.64
C ASP A 182 17.36 26.20 -1.40
N GLU A 183 16.90 27.37 -0.90
CA GLU A 183 16.00 27.43 0.26
C GLU A 183 14.65 26.76 -0.03
N LEU A 184 14.11 26.95 -1.23
CA LEU A 184 12.86 26.27 -1.62
C LEU A 184 13.02 24.76 -1.68
N SER A 185 14.16 24.29 -2.20
CA SER A 185 14.47 22.86 -2.28
C SER A 185 14.56 22.25 -0.87
N HIS A 186 15.13 23.00 0.09
CA HIS A 186 15.13 22.61 1.50
C HIS A 186 13.73 22.53 2.11
N ILE A 187 12.88 23.53 1.88
CA ILE A 187 11.50 23.53 2.41
C ILE A 187 10.70 22.38 1.78
N ALA A 188 10.74 22.21 0.45
CA ALA A 188 10.06 21.13 -0.26
C ALA A 188 10.50 19.74 0.26
N ARG A 189 11.80 19.56 0.50
CA ARG A 189 12.31 18.33 1.13
C ARG A 189 11.78 18.15 2.56
N SER A 190 11.70 19.21 3.36
CA SER A 190 11.17 19.13 4.73
C SER A 190 9.70 18.72 4.76
N GLU A 191 8.90 19.21 3.80
CA GLU A 191 7.49 18.87 3.69
C GLU A 191 7.31 17.44 3.14
N ALA A 192 8.12 17.03 2.16
CA ALA A 192 8.18 15.64 1.74
C ALA A 192 8.56 14.69 2.90
N ILE A 193 9.41 15.13 3.84
CA ILE A 193 9.74 14.40 5.09
C ILE A 193 8.60 14.42 6.12
N ARG A 194 7.65 15.36 6.06
CA ARG A 194 6.46 15.35 6.91
C ARG A 194 5.29 14.56 6.34
N ALA A 195 5.18 14.47 5.02
CA ALA A 195 4.06 13.81 4.34
C ALA A 195 3.96 12.30 4.67
N HIS A 196 2.77 11.74 4.72
CA HIS A 196 2.59 10.29 4.85
C HIS A 196 2.76 9.58 3.51
N LEU A 197 2.45 10.26 2.41
CA LEU A 197 2.53 9.77 1.04
C LEU A 197 3.00 10.89 0.12
N VAL A 198 3.73 10.54 -0.93
CA VAL A 198 4.17 11.47 -1.97
C VAL A 198 3.54 11.10 -3.31
N ILE A 199 2.95 12.07 -3.99
CA ILE A 199 2.49 11.98 -5.38
C ILE A 199 3.48 12.78 -6.24
N TYR A 200 4.14 12.09 -7.17
CA TYR A 200 4.98 12.72 -8.19
C TYR A 200 4.23 12.75 -9.52
N LEU A 201 4.04 13.94 -10.08
CA LEU A 201 3.35 14.15 -11.35
C LEU A 201 4.34 14.32 -12.51
N CYS A 202 4.18 13.49 -13.54
CA CYS A 202 4.81 13.65 -14.84
C CYS A 202 3.75 13.68 -15.94
N ASP A 203 4.04 14.27 -17.09
CA ASP A 203 3.16 14.26 -18.27
C ASP A 203 3.73 13.44 -19.43
N SER A 204 4.96 12.98 -19.32
CA SER A 204 5.66 12.16 -20.32
C SER A 204 6.59 11.14 -19.65
N ASP A 205 7.46 10.54 -20.44
CA ASP A 205 8.63 9.82 -19.93
C ASP A 205 9.52 10.72 -19.06
N LEU A 206 10.29 10.12 -18.15
CA LEU A 206 11.09 10.86 -17.18
C LEU A 206 12.40 11.34 -17.79
N THR A 207 12.66 12.63 -17.70
CA THR A 207 13.99 13.19 -17.91
C THR A 207 14.96 12.73 -16.83
N ARG A 208 16.27 12.84 -17.08
CA ARG A 208 17.31 12.50 -16.09
C ARG A 208 17.15 13.26 -14.78
N GLN A 209 16.76 14.54 -14.85
CA GLN A 209 16.55 15.37 -13.67
C GLN A 209 15.33 14.91 -12.87
N GLN A 210 14.20 14.65 -13.53
CA GLN A 210 12.99 14.13 -12.87
C GLN A 210 13.22 12.75 -12.25
N LEU A 211 13.96 11.87 -12.94
CA LEU A 211 14.32 10.56 -12.38
C LEU A 211 15.22 10.71 -11.13
N HIS A 212 16.18 11.65 -11.16
CA HIS A 212 17.01 11.91 -9.99
C HIS A 212 16.17 12.44 -8.81
N GLU A 213 15.26 13.38 -9.08
CA GLU A 213 14.32 13.91 -8.10
C GLU A 213 13.45 12.82 -7.47
N LEU A 214 12.90 11.94 -8.31
CA LEU A 214 12.09 10.79 -7.88
C LEU A 214 12.88 9.84 -6.98
N LYS A 215 14.17 9.61 -7.28
CA LYS A 215 15.05 8.80 -6.43
C LYS A 215 15.32 9.45 -5.07
N LEU A 216 15.52 10.77 -5.03
CA LEU A 216 15.67 11.50 -3.76
C LEU A 216 14.39 11.40 -2.90
N LEU A 217 13.22 11.41 -3.52
CA LEU A 217 11.95 11.16 -2.83
C LEU A 217 11.83 9.72 -2.33
N ALA A 218 12.26 8.75 -3.14
CA ALA A 218 12.27 7.33 -2.76
C ALA A 218 13.18 7.03 -1.56
N GLU A 219 14.30 7.75 -1.40
CA GLU A 219 15.18 7.65 -0.24
C GLU A 219 14.47 7.98 1.09
N LEU A 220 13.37 8.73 1.05
CA LEU A 220 12.55 9.03 2.23
C LEU A 220 11.78 7.82 2.76
N LYS A 221 11.76 6.70 2.01
CA LYS A 221 11.06 5.44 2.35
C LYS A 221 9.57 5.62 2.64
N LYS A 222 8.94 6.48 1.83
CA LYS A 222 7.51 6.75 1.90
C LYS A 222 6.82 6.11 0.70
N PRO A 223 5.54 5.74 0.83
CA PRO A 223 4.74 5.36 -0.32
C PRO A 223 4.80 6.46 -1.39
N LEU A 224 5.18 6.09 -2.60
CA LEU A 224 5.35 6.99 -3.72
C LEU A 224 4.36 6.61 -4.83
N ILE A 225 3.57 7.56 -5.28
CA ILE A 225 2.70 7.40 -6.44
C ILE A 225 3.28 8.22 -7.59
N LEU A 226 3.71 7.57 -8.66
CA LEU A 226 4.08 8.22 -9.90
C LEU A 226 2.87 8.29 -10.82
N ALA A 227 2.32 9.48 -11.01
CA ALA A 227 1.14 9.70 -11.82
C ALA A 227 1.50 10.34 -13.17
N LEU A 228 1.26 9.60 -14.25
CA LEU A 228 1.34 10.08 -15.62
C LEU A 228 0.04 10.83 -15.95
N ASN A 229 0.11 12.17 -15.99
CA ASN A 229 -0.97 13.06 -16.37
C ASN A 229 -1.01 13.30 -17.89
N LYS A 230 -2.06 13.98 -18.37
CA LYS A 230 -2.31 14.27 -19.79
C LYS A 230 -2.42 13.01 -20.65
N SER A 231 -2.98 11.96 -20.08
CA SER A 231 -3.10 10.66 -20.76
C SER A 231 -3.91 10.73 -22.06
N ASP A 232 -4.78 11.74 -22.22
CA ASP A 232 -5.52 12.03 -23.46
C ASP A 232 -4.65 12.47 -24.63
N TRP A 233 -3.40 12.86 -24.40
CA TRP A 233 -2.48 13.25 -25.47
C TRP A 233 -1.86 12.03 -26.17
N TYR A 234 -2.11 10.83 -25.66
CA TYR A 234 -1.46 9.60 -26.09
C TYR A 234 -2.50 8.54 -26.48
N SER A 235 -2.22 7.82 -27.56
CA SER A 235 -2.93 6.59 -27.91
C SER A 235 -2.79 5.52 -26.82
N ASP A 236 -3.64 4.49 -26.85
CA ASP A 236 -3.55 3.40 -25.86
C ASP A 236 -2.18 2.70 -25.93
N GLU A 237 -1.64 2.52 -27.14
CA GLU A 237 -0.32 1.92 -27.37
C GLU A 237 0.81 2.79 -26.78
N GLU A 238 0.80 4.09 -27.04
CA GLU A 238 1.80 5.03 -26.50
C GLU A 238 1.75 5.08 -24.98
N ARG A 239 0.55 5.09 -24.39
CA ARG A 239 0.37 5.04 -22.92
C ARG A 239 0.99 3.80 -22.32
N GLN A 240 0.80 2.64 -22.94
CA GLN A 240 1.40 1.39 -22.50
C GLN A 240 2.93 1.43 -22.59
N GLN A 241 3.47 1.97 -23.68
CA GLN A 241 4.92 2.12 -23.85
C GLN A 241 5.53 3.05 -22.81
N ILE A 242 4.94 4.22 -22.57
CA ILE A 242 5.40 5.16 -21.55
C ILE A 242 5.34 4.49 -20.18
N ARG A 243 4.20 3.88 -19.82
CA ARG A 243 4.04 3.18 -18.54
C ARG A 243 5.08 2.08 -18.34
N GLN A 244 5.45 1.36 -19.39
CA GLN A 244 6.48 0.34 -19.35
C GLN A 244 7.88 0.95 -19.12
N ARG A 245 8.24 2.03 -19.81
CA ARG A 245 9.50 2.74 -19.58
C ARG A 245 9.59 3.32 -18.18
N LEU A 246 8.50 3.90 -17.67
CA LEU A 246 8.43 4.38 -16.29
C LEU A 246 8.71 3.25 -15.30
N ARG A 247 8.13 2.06 -15.50
CA ARG A 247 8.42 0.87 -14.66
C ARG A 247 9.89 0.46 -14.71
N GLU A 248 10.50 0.49 -15.89
CA GLU A 248 11.91 0.17 -16.07
C GLU A 248 12.82 1.19 -15.37
N HIS A 249 12.52 2.48 -15.49
CA HIS A 249 13.25 3.55 -14.83
C HIS A 249 13.15 3.53 -13.31
N THR A 250 12.04 3.03 -12.77
CA THR A 250 11.77 2.98 -11.33
C THR A 250 11.87 1.57 -10.76
N ALA A 251 12.47 0.62 -11.46
CA ALA A 251 12.57 -0.78 -11.02
C ALA A 251 13.38 -0.95 -9.73
N ASP A 252 14.27 -0.01 -9.41
CA ASP A 252 15.07 0.05 -8.19
C ASP A 252 14.31 0.67 -6.99
N ILE A 253 13.13 1.25 -7.22
CA ILE A 253 12.30 1.87 -6.19
C ILE A 253 11.27 0.85 -5.70
N SER A 254 11.39 0.41 -4.44
CA SER A 254 10.59 -0.70 -3.91
C SER A 254 9.13 -0.37 -3.63
N ASP A 255 8.81 0.86 -3.22
CA ASP A 255 7.45 1.26 -2.81
C ASP A 255 6.84 2.33 -3.72
N ILE A 256 6.84 2.05 -5.02
CA ILE A 256 6.27 2.93 -6.04
C ILE A 256 5.03 2.32 -6.71
N THR A 257 3.99 3.14 -6.89
CA THR A 257 2.80 2.79 -7.67
C THR A 257 2.68 3.73 -8.87
N ILE A 258 2.63 3.17 -10.07
CA ILE A 258 2.49 3.95 -11.31
C ILE A 258 1.03 3.95 -11.74
N VAL A 259 0.46 5.15 -11.90
CA VAL A 259 -0.93 5.37 -12.33
C VAL A 259 -0.97 6.28 -13.55
N THR A 260 -2.02 6.16 -14.35
CA THR A 260 -2.28 7.03 -15.49
C THR A 260 -3.55 7.82 -15.21
N ILE A 261 -3.48 9.14 -15.41
CA ILE A 261 -4.59 10.04 -15.13
C ILE A 261 -4.75 11.08 -16.22
N ARG A 262 -5.96 11.64 -16.27
CA ARG A 262 -6.27 12.86 -16.99
C ARG A 262 -6.88 13.86 -16.03
N THR A 263 -6.35 15.07 -16.03
CA THR A 263 -6.92 16.20 -15.29
C THR A 263 -7.66 17.11 -16.26
N GLN A 264 -8.59 17.90 -15.74
CA GLN A 264 -9.31 18.86 -16.56
C GLN A 264 -8.32 19.82 -17.21
N THR A 265 -8.35 19.86 -18.54
CA THR A 265 -7.52 20.75 -19.33
C THR A 265 -8.41 21.50 -20.32
N GLU A 266 -8.22 22.80 -20.40
CA GLU A 266 -8.80 23.61 -21.47
C GLU A 266 -7.84 23.56 -22.65
N LYS A 267 -8.27 22.96 -23.77
CA LYS A 267 -7.48 22.93 -25.01
C LYS A 267 -8.11 23.87 -26.02
N GLN A 268 -7.36 24.86 -26.46
CA GLN A 268 -7.72 25.67 -27.62
C GLN A 268 -7.45 24.84 -28.88
N VAL A 269 -8.51 24.50 -29.60
CA VAL A 269 -8.45 23.78 -30.87
C VAL A 269 -8.68 24.79 -31.98
N THR A 270 -7.64 25.04 -32.76
CA THR A 270 -7.77 25.79 -34.02
C THR A 270 -8.31 24.85 -35.08
N ILE A 271 -9.50 25.16 -35.60
CA ILE A 271 -10.15 24.47 -36.70
C ILE A 271 -9.96 25.34 -37.94
N GLU A 272 -9.23 24.83 -38.93
CA GLU A 272 -9.19 25.41 -40.26
C GLU A 272 -10.47 25.03 -41.02
N LEU A 273 -11.24 26.04 -41.40
CA LEU A 273 -12.45 25.89 -42.20
C LEU A 273 -12.09 25.71 -43.69
N PRO A 274 -12.98 25.11 -44.51
CA PRO A 274 -12.74 24.92 -45.95
C PRO A 274 -12.50 26.22 -46.74
N ASP A 275 -12.85 27.37 -46.15
CA ASP A 275 -12.62 28.71 -46.71
C ASP A 275 -11.25 29.32 -46.34
N GLY A 276 -10.42 28.58 -45.60
CA GLY A 276 -9.09 29.02 -45.15
C GLY A 276 -9.11 29.90 -43.91
N THR A 277 -10.26 30.09 -43.26
CA THR A 277 -10.34 30.81 -41.98
C THR A 277 -10.08 29.89 -40.79
N GLU A 278 -9.36 30.39 -39.79
CA GLU A 278 -9.10 29.68 -38.54
C GLU A 278 -10.11 30.09 -37.47
N THR A 279 -10.83 29.12 -36.89
CA THR A 279 -11.67 29.35 -35.70
C THR A 279 -11.05 28.63 -34.51
N SER A 280 -10.90 29.33 -33.38
CA SER A 280 -10.47 28.73 -32.12
C SER A 280 -11.66 28.32 -31.27
N GLU A 281 -11.82 27.02 -31.02
CA GLU A 281 -12.77 26.49 -30.03
C GLU A 281 -12.05 26.07 -28.76
N LEU A 282 -12.58 26.46 -27.59
CA LEU A 282 -12.13 25.91 -26.31
C LEU A 282 -12.86 24.58 -26.08
N ARG A 283 -12.11 23.48 -26.08
CA ARG A 283 -12.63 22.17 -25.68
C ARG A 283 -12.15 21.84 -24.27
N CYS A 284 -13.12 21.62 -23.37
CA CYS A 284 -12.88 21.07 -22.06
C CYS A 284 -12.95 19.55 -22.12
N THR A 285 -11.97 18.87 -21.52
CA THR A 285 -12.00 17.42 -21.33
C THR A 285 -12.44 17.07 -19.91
N GLU A 286 -13.27 16.04 -19.76
CA GLU A 286 -13.64 15.55 -18.43
C GLU A 286 -12.44 14.89 -17.73
N PRO A 287 -12.19 15.21 -16.44
CA PRO A 287 -11.10 14.60 -15.70
C PRO A 287 -11.36 13.09 -15.48
N ASP A 288 -10.30 12.29 -15.59
CA ASP A 288 -10.29 10.88 -15.19
C ASP A 288 -9.11 10.63 -14.25
N ILE A 289 -9.39 10.70 -12.95
CA ILE A 289 -8.43 10.48 -11.87
C ILE A 289 -8.71 9.19 -11.09
N ARG A 290 -9.55 8.29 -11.63
CA ARG A 290 -10.04 7.10 -10.91
C ARG A 290 -8.93 6.15 -10.49
N GLU A 291 -7.91 5.99 -11.33
CA GLU A 291 -6.75 5.14 -11.01
C GLU A 291 -5.95 5.71 -9.83
N LEU A 292 -5.71 7.02 -9.82
CA LEU A 292 -5.05 7.71 -8.70
C LEU A 292 -5.89 7.66 -7.43
N ALA A 293 -7.19 7.91 -7.50
CA ALA A 293 -8.07 7.85 -6.33
C ALA A 293 -8.06 6.46 -5.68
N ARG A 294 -8.10 5.38 -6.50
CA ARG A 294 -7.97 4.01 -5.99
C ARG A 294 -6.58 3.74 -5.38
N ALA A 295 -5.52 4.23 -6.01
CA ALA A 295 -4.17 4.07 -5.49
C ALA A 295 -4.00 4.79 -4.14
N LEU A 296 -4.51 6.02 -4.03
CA LEU A 296 -4.52 6.78 -2.78
C LEU A 296 -5.30 6.06 -1.69
N GLN A 297 -6.54 5.65 -1.98
CA GLN A 297 -7.37 4.90 -1.03
C GLN A 297 -6.65 3.63 -0.55
N HIS A 298 -6.05 2.88 -1.47
CA HIS A 298 -5.33 1.67 -1.14
C HIS A 298 -4.14 1.92 -0.20
N ARG A 299 -3.41 3.02 -0.40
CA ARG A 299 -2.24 3.39 0.43
C ARG A 299 -2.62 3.99 1.77
N ILE A 300 -3.78 4.63 1.87
CA ILE A 300 -4.32 5.16 3.12
C ILE A 300 -4.86 4.03 4.00
N ASP A 301 -5.45 3.00 3.37
CA ASP A 301 -6.06 1.87 4.08
C ASP A 301 -5.06 0.77 4.49
N SER A 302 -3.86 0.73 3.90
CA SER A 302 -2.81 -0.28 4.13
C SER A 302 -1.93 0.03 5.33
#